data_AF-A0A1I7T2T8-F1
#
_entry.id   AF-A0A1I7T2T8-F1
#
_cell.length_a   1.000
_cell.length_b   1.000
_cell.length_c   1.000
_cell.angle_alpha   90.00
_cell.angle_beta   90.00
_cell.angle_gamma   90.00
#
_symmetry.space_group_name_H-M   'P 1'
#
loop_
_entity.id
_entity.type
_entity.pdbx_description
1 polymer ?
#
loop_
_entity_poly.entity_id
_entity_poly.type
_entity_poly.pdbx_seq_one_letter_code
_entity_poly.pdbx_strand_id
1 'polypeptide(L)'
;MNMDGRDIDEDHPVFEAISERLLGNLEQYLKDRPRPLLVPEFYTSVFELDQVLKVLPNLARVNKISITNRKPGSWNIEELVKHEQWKNAEIIHIFDRNLVAEIRDFEGFEDVNLQFERMMVKEVMQWKEMITKSPKMKSGKINFKTSDAEAHFLRTHGPPSEDTDQFGDDRRNWFFRLPDEESVLQISFYKKWFRFARVELKEVTGIVIE
;
A
#
# COMPACT_ATOMS: atom_id res chain seq x y z
N MET A 1 -19.29 -5.95 -10.90
CA MET A 1 -20.19 -5.30 -9.93
C MET A 1 -20.13 -3.81 -10.20
N ASN A 2 -21.19 -3.23 -10.78
CA ASN A 2 -21.23 -1.84 -11.22
C ASN A 2 -21.29 -0.92 -9.99
N MET A 3 -20.22 -0.15 -9.74
CA MET A 3 -20.31 1.03 -8.89
C MET A 3 -20.67 2.21 -9.80
N ASP A 4 -21.97 2.32 -10.03
CA ASP A 4 -22.63 3.48 -10.60
C ASP A 4 -22.36 4.69 -9.69
N GLY A 5 -21.94 5.79 -10.30
CA GLY A 5 -21.51 7.02 -9.64
C GLY A 5 -22.68 7.80 -9.03
N ARG A 6 -23.28 7.23 -7.98
CA ARG A 6 -24.27 7.91 -7.15
C ARG A 6 -23.65 8.38 -5.83
N ASP A 7 -23.79 9.68 -5.64
CA ASP A 7 -23.81 10.44 -4.39
C ASP A 7 -22.47 10.59 -3.65
N ILE A 8 -21.75 11.65 -4.00
CA ILE A 8 -21.02 12.41 -2.98
C ILE A 8 -22.13 13.07 -2.15
N ASP A 9 -22.54 12.34 -1.10
CA ASP A 9 -23.65 12.57 -0.18
C ASP A 9 -23.82 14.04 0.24
N GLU A 10 -25.05 14.56 0.17
CA GLU A 10 -25.48 15.83 0.78
C GLU A 10 -25.25 15.85 2.31
N ASP A 11 -25.05 14.69 2.93
CA ASP A 11 -24.74 14.52 4.36
C ASP A 11 -23.26 14.78 4.73
N HIS A 12 -22.37 14.97 3.75
CA HIS A 12 -20.91 15.14 3.97
C HIS A 12 -20.57 16.23 5.02
N PRO A 13 -21.16 17.44 5.00
CA PRO A 13 -20.80 18.49 5.96
C PRO A 13 -21.24 18.15 7.39
N VAL A 14 -22.35 17.41 7.55
CA VAL A 14 -22.87 17.00 8.86
C VAL A 14 -21.98 15.90 9.45
N PHE A 15 -21.61 14.89 8.66
CA PHE A 15 -20.69 13.84 9.09
C PHE A 15 -19.30 14.39 9.40
N GLU A 16 -18.82 15.37 8.63
CA GLU A 16 -17.55 16.05 8.86
C GLU A 16 -17.55 16.78 10.21
N ALA A 17 -18.56 17.61 10.48
CA ALA A 17 -18.69 18.33 11.76
C ALA A 17 -18.81 17.39 12.98
N ILE A 18 -19.59 16.30 12.86
CA ILE A 18 -19.69 15.29 13.92
C ILE A 18 -18.33 14.60 14.13
N SER A 19 -17.64 14.26 13.04
CA SER A 19 -16.32 13.61 13.10
C SER A 19 -15.29 14.52 13.75
N GLU A 20 -15.24 15.81 13.41
CA GLU A 20 -14.31 16.76 14.04
C GLU A 20 -14.51 16.86 15.55
N ARG A 21 -15.77 16.96 16.02
CA ARG A 21 -16.07 17.03 17.45
C ARG A 21 -15.70 15.73 18.17
N LEU A 22 -16.05 14.58 17.59
CA LEU A 22 -15.74 13.28 18.17
C LEU A 22 -14.22 13.02 18.21
N LEU A 23 -13.51 13.36 17.15
CA LEU A 23 -12.06 13.20 17.05
C LEU A 23 -11.32 14.10 18.03
N GLY A 24 -11.75 15.36 18.21
CA GLY A 24 -11.15 16.25 19.20
C GLY A 24 -11.28 15.71 20.62
N ASN A 25 -12.46 15.21 20.99
CA ASN A 25 -12.65 14.57 22.29
C ASN A 25 -11.81 13.29 22.43
N LEU A 26 -11.79 12.44 21.39
CA LEU A 26 -11.02 11.21 21.39
C LEU A 26 -9.52 11.45 21.54
N GLU A 27 -8.97 12.42 20.82
CA GLU A 27 -7.56 12.80 20.92
C GLU A 27 -7.19 13.18 22.36
N GLN A 28 -7.99 14.02 23.00
CA GLN A 28 -7.76 14.42 24.39
C GLN A 28 -7.84 13.20 25.33
N TYR A 29 -8.86 12.36 25.17
CA TYR A 29 -8.98 11.13 25.97
C TYR A 29 -7.81 10.18 25.79
N LEU A 30 -7.26 10.06 24.58
CA LEU A 30 -6.09 9.21 24.32
C LEU A 30 -4.82 9.76 24.95
N LYS A 31 -4.62 11.09 24.90
CA LYS A 31 -3.50 11.78 25.55
C LYS A 31 -3.54 11.67 27.08
N ASP A 32 -4.74 11.76 27.66
CA ASP A 32 -4.93 11.71 29.11
C ASP A 32 -4.85 10.29 29.70
N ARG A 33 -4.70 9.25 28.87
CA ARG A 33 -4.59 7.88 29.38
C ARG A 33 -3.27 7.72 30.14
N PRO A 34 -3.28 7.07 31.33
CA PRO A 34 -2.05 6.75 32.03
C PRO A 34 -1.08 5.88 31.22
N ARG A 35 -1.60 5.12 30.25
CA ARG A 35 -0.84 4.29 29.31
C ARG A 35 -1.49 4.33 27.92
N PRO A 36 -0.70 4.40 26.84
CA PRO A 36 -1.21 4.30 25.47
C PRO A 36 -2.00 3.00 25.25
N LEU A 37 -2.98 3.04 24.34
CA LEU A 37 -3.74 1.85 23.95
C LEU A 37 -2.86 0.88 23.16
N LEU A 38 -2.84 -0.39 23.57
CA LEU A 38 -2.26 -1.47 22.77
C LEU A 38 -3.24 -1.83 21.65
N VAL A 39 -2.87 -1.50 20.41
CA VAL A 39 -3.72 -1.68 19.23
C VAL A 39 -2.90 -2.42 18.17
N PRO A 40 -3.07 -3.75 18.03
CA PRO A 40 -2.32 -4.52 17.05
C PRO A 40 -2.57 -4.05 15.61
N GLU A 41 -3.81 -3.69 15.31
CA GLU A 41 -4.24 -3.18 14.01
C GLU A 41 -5.02 -1.88 14.16
N PHE A 42 -4.57 -0.84 13.47
CA PHE A 42 -5.27 0.43 13.37
C PHE A 42 -5.93 0.54 12.00
N TYR A 43 -7.27 0.57 11.99
CA TYR A 43 -8.07 0.80 10.80
C TYR A 43 -8.88 2.08 10.95
N THR A 44 -8.83 2.96 9.96
CA THR A 44 -9.71 4.13 9.91
C THR A 44 -10.06 4.55 8.49
N SER A 45 -11.19 5.25 8.36
CA SER A 45 -11.60 5.94 7.14
C SER A 45 -11.91 7.38 7.50
N VAL A 46 -11.21 8.32 6.86
CA VAL A 46 -11.21 9.74 7.23
C VAL A 46 -11.29 10.61 5.99
N PHE A 47 -11.64 11.89 6.16
CA PHE A 47 -11.70 12.86 5.07
C PHE A 47 -10.37 13.61 4.90
N GLU A 48 -9.66 13.83 6.00
CA GLU A 48 -8.39 14.56 6.03
C GLU A 48 -7.33 13.75 6.80
N LEU A 49 -6.09 13.77 6.31
CA LEU A 49 -5.00 12.99 6.92
C LEU A 49 -4.72 13.40 8.38
N ASP A 50 -4.93 14.68 8.71
CA ASP A 50 -4.81 15.21 10.08
C ASP A 50 -5.68 14.44 11.08
N GLN A 51 -6.81 13.88 10.65
CA GLN A 51 -7.68 13.07 11.50
C GLN A 51 -6.99 11.77 11.93
N VAL A 52 -6.12 11.20 11.08
CA VAL A 52 -5.25 10.07 11.45
C VAL A 52 -4.22 10.51 12.49
N LEU A 53 -3.58 11.67 12.27
CA LEU A 53 -2.54 12.22 13.14
C LEU A 53 -3.05 12.60 14.55
N LYS A 54 -4.36 12.82 14.71
CA LYS A 54 -4.98 13.02 16.03
C LYS A 54 -5.11 11.73 16.85
N VAL A 55 -5.06 10.56 16.21
CA VAL A 55 -5.32 9.27 16.88
C VAL A 55 -4.07 8.41 16.92
N LEU A 56 -3.48 8.13 15.75
CA LEU A 56 -2.39 7.16 15.59
C LEU A 56 -1.19 7.43 16.52
N PRO A 57 -0.70 8.68 16.68
CA PRO A 57 0.45 8.97 17.55
C PRO A 57 0.21 8.70 19.03
N ASN A 58 -1.04 8.64 19.46
CA ASN A 58 -1.43 8.40 20.86
C ASN A 58 -1.64 6.91 21.18
N LEU A 59 -1.43 6.03 20.20
CA LEU A 59 -1.46 4.58 20.39
C LEU A 59 -0.08 4.07 20.82
N ALA A 60 -0.04 2.88 21.41
CA ALA A 60 1.20 2.16 21.64
C ALA A 60 1.77 1.64 20.30
N ARG A 61 2.52 0.53 20.33
CA ARG A 61 2.93 -0.15 19.10
C ARG A 61 1.70 -0.62 18.30
N VAL A 62 1.72 -0.34 17.01
CA VAL A 62 0.74 -0.78 16.01
C VAL A 62 1.49 -1.61 14.98
N ASN A 63 1.05 -2.84 14.69
CA ASN A 63 1.71 -3.70 13.72
C ASN A 63 1.17 -3.49 12.31
N LYS A 64 -0.12 -3.12 12.20
CA LYS A 64 -0.75 -2.86 10.90
C LYS A 64 -1.53 -1.56 10.91
N ILE A 65 -1.26 -0.73 9.92
CA ILE A 65 -1.96 0.54 9.69
C ILE A 65 -2.74 0.40 8.39
N SER A 66 -4.04 0.65 8.44
CA SER A 66 -4.92 0.69 7.28
C SER A 66 -5.74 1.97 7.31
N ILE A 67 -5.49 2.86 6.34
CA ILE A 67 -6.14 4.18 6.27
C ILE A 67 -6.80 4.38 4.90
N THR A 68 -8.02 4.90 4.91
CA THR A 68 -8.82 5.13 3.70
C THR A 68 -9.24 6.59 3.59
N ASN A 69 -8.94 7.21 2.46
CA ASN A 69 -9.41 8.55 2.14
C ASN A 69 -10.84 8.50 1.59
N ARG A 70 -11.78 9.13 2.28
CA ARG A 70 -13.19 9.23 1.85
C ARG A 70 -13.43 10.37 0.85
N LYS A 71 -12.51 11.32 0.75
CA LYS A 71 -12.65 12.52 -0.08
C LYS A 71 -11.93 12.34 -1.43
N PRO A 72 -12.43 12.95 -2.53
CA PRO A 72 -11.63 13.13 -3.74
C PRO A 72 -10.39 14.00 -3.43
N GLY A 73 -9.19 13.52 -3.75
CA GLY A 73 -7.97 14.26 -3.49
C GLY A 73 -6.74 13.37 -3.45
N SER A 74 -5.67 13.94 -2.92
CA SER A 74 -4.39 13.28 -2.71
C SER A 74 -3.91 13.55 -1.30
N TRP A 75 -3.55 12.52 -0.55
CA TRP A 75 -2.82 12.69 0.70
C TRP A 75 -1.32 12.80 0.43
N ASN A 76 -0.67 13.77 1.08
CA ASN A 76 0.77 13.78 1.25
C ASN A 76 1.09 13.21 2.64
N ILE A 77 1.83 12.10 2.68
CA ILE A 77 2.12 11.37 3.92
C ILE A 77 3.39 11.84 4.64
N GLU A 78 4.03 12.92 4.20
CA GLU A 78 5.29 13.41 4.77
C GLU A 78 5.25 13.60 6.30
N GLU A 79 4.12 14.04 6.87
CA GLU A 79 3.99 14.12 8.33
C GLU A 79 3.77 12.75 8.98
N LEU A 80 3.01 11.87 8.32
CA LEU A 80 2.69 10.54 8.84
C LEU A 80 3.94 9.67 9.02
N VAL A 81 4.88 9.72 8.08
CA VAL A 81 6.11 8.89 8.09
C VAL A 81 7.04 9.20 9.27
N LYS A 82 6.88 10.38 9.91
CA LYS A 82 7.72 10.83 11.02
C LYS A 82 7.39 10.13 12.34
N HIS A 83 6.18 9.57 12.47
CA HIS A 83 5.68 9.00 13.72
C HIS A 83 6.23 7.61 14.03
N GLU A 84 6.39 7.30 15.31
CA GLU A 84 6.91 6.00 15.76
C GLU A 84 5.99 4.83 15.38
N GLN A 85 4.68 5.04 15.34
CA GLN A 85 3.73 4.01 14.95
C GLN A 85 3.89 3.63 13.48
N TRP A 86 4.25 4.57 12.60
CA TRP A 86 4.60 4.28 11.21
C TRP A 86 5.84 3.40 11.13
N LYS A 87 6.93 3.81 11.80
CA LYS A 87 8.24 3.11 11.75
C LYS A 87 8.20 1.70 12.35
N ASN A 88 7.32 1.47 13.32
CA ASN A 88 7.18 0.18 14.00
C ASN A 88 6.17 -0.76 13.34
N ALA A 89 5.35 -0.26 12.42
CA ALA A 89 4.39 -1.09 11.71
C ALA A 89 5.09 -2.01 10.72
N GLU A 90 4.52 -3.20 10.55
CA GLU A 90 4.97 -4.24 9.64
C GLU A 90 4.14 -4.22 8.36
N ILE A 91 2.88 -3.76 8.43
CA ILE A 91 1.96 -3.73 7.29
C ILE A 91 1.35 -2.33 7.16
N ILE A 92 1.33 -1.80 5.93
CA ILE A 92 0.71 -0.50 5.63
C ILE A 92 -0.20 -0.57 4.40
N HIS A 93 -1.48 -0.29 4.61
CA HIS A 93 -2.48 -0.19 3.56
C HIS A 93 -3.02 1.25 3.50
N ILE A 94 -2.84 1.92 2.37
CA ILE A 94 -3.32 3.29 2.14
C ILE A 94 -4.22 3.28 0.91
N PHE A 95 -5.52 3.47 1.15
CA PHE A 95 -6.53 3.58 0.11
C PHE A 95 -6.82 5.05 -0.14
N ASP A 96 -5.91 5.69 -0.90
CA ASP A 96 -6.06 7.05 -1.41
C ASP A 96 -5.99 7.03 -2.93
N ARG A 97 -6.83 7.82 -3.61
CA ARG A 97 -6.91 7.73 -5.07
C ARG A 97 -5.63 8.19 -5.77
N ASN A 98 -4.96 9.18 -5.18
CA ASN A 98 -3.80 9.87 -5.75
C ASN A 98 -2.72 10.06 -4.68
N LEU A 99 -2.26 8.98 -4.04
CA LEU A 99 -1.27 9.08 -2.97
C LEU A 99 -0.01 9.82 -3.42
N VAL A 100 0.41 10.82 -2.65
CA VAL A 100 1.68 11.53 -2.81
C VAL A 100 2.64 11.00 -1.75
N ALA A 101 3.59 10.18 -2.21
CA ALA A 101 4.61 9.53 -1.38
C ALA A 101 5.82 9.18 -2.25
N GLU A 102 6.97 9.04 -1.63
CA GLU A 102 8.13 8.43 -2.27
C GLU A 102 8.17 6.92 -1.99
N ILE A 103 8.69 6.12 -2.94
CA ILE A 103 8.76 4.66 -2.75
C ILE A 103 9.59 4.28 -1.51
N ARG A 104 10.63 5.07 -1.19
CA ARG A 104 11.48 4.86 -0.02
C ARG A 104 10.75 5.04 1.32
N ASP A 105 9.62 5.76 1.35
CA ASP A 105 8.86 5.98 2.58
C ASP A 105 8.25 4.67 3.12
N PHE A 106 8.17 3.66 2.24
CA PHE A 106 7.67 2.33 2.53
C PHE A 106 8.80 1.31 2.78
N GLU A 107 10.04 1.77 2.94
CA GLU A 107 11.12 0.92 3.40
C GLU A 107 10.83 0.46 4.84
N GLY A 108 11.09 -0.82 5.12
CA GLY A 108 10.89 -1.40 6.44
C GLY A 108 9.52 -2.04 6.64
N PHE A 109 8.57 -1.97 5.71
CA PHE A 109 7.35 -2.76 5.75
C PHE A 109 7.57 -4.17 5.18
N GLU A 110 6.83 -5.14 5.72
CA GLU A 110 6.72 -6.51 5.22
C GLU A 110 5.72 -6.61 4.07
N ASP A 111 4.61 -5.88 4.19
CA ASP A 111 3.55 -5.81 3.17
C ASP A 111 3.01 -4.39 2.99
N VAL A 112 2.75 -4.03 1.74
CA VAL A 112 2.17 -2.72 1.37
C VAL A 112 0.97 -2.90 0.44
N ASN A 113 -0.07 -2.08 0.61
CA ASN A 113 -1.18 -2.00 -0.33
C ASN A 113 -1.53 -0.54 -0.58
N LEU A 114 -1.17 -0.04 -1.75
CA LEU A 114 -1.17 1.39 -2.05
C LEU A 114 -1.91 1.66 -3.36
N GLN A 115 -2.31 2.91 -3.55
CA GLN A 115 -2.89 3.38 -4.78
C GLN A 115 -2.27 4.72 -5.21
N PHE A 116 -1.69 4.73 -6.41
CA PHE A 116 -1.10 5.91 -7.04
C PHE A 116 -1.91 6.29 -8.28
N GLU A 117 -1.83 7.55 -8.71
CA GLU A 117 -2.49 7.94 -9.97
C GLU A 117 -1.81 7.30 -11.18
N ARG A 118 -0.48 7.37 -11.20
CA ARG A 118 0.38 6.88 -12.27
C ARG A 118 1.56 6.15 -11.68
N MET A 119 1.96 5.05 -12.32
CA MET A 119 3.11 4.25 -11.93
C MET A 119 4.05 4.09 -13.12
N MET A 120 5.16 4.80 -13.08
CA MET A 120 6.20 4.78 -14.09
C MET A 120 7.12 3.58 -13.91
N VAL A 121 7.74 3.11 -14.99
CA VAL A 121 8.76 2.05 -14.93
C VAL A 121 9.84 2.33 -13.90
N LYS A 122 10.30 3.59 -13.77
CA LYS A 122 11.31 3.98 -12.77
C LYS A 122 10.87 3.64 -11.34
N GLU A 123 9.59 3.82 -11.02
CA GLU A 123 9.02 3.57 -9.69
C GLU A 123 8.85 2.07 -9.46
N VAL A 124 8.41 1.32 -10.48
CA VAL A 124 8.38 -0.15 -10.40
C VAL A 124 9.79 -0.73 -10.21
N MET A 125 10.81 -0.16 -10.85
CA MET A 125 12.20 -0.57 -10.64
C MET A 125 12.71 -0.21 -9.24
N GLN A 126 12.27 0.90 -8.65
CA GLN A 126 12.55 1.22 -7.25
C GLN A 126 11.91 0.19 -6.30
N TRP A 127 10.65 -0.21 -6.54
CA TRP A 127 10.01 -1.29 -5.79
C TRP A 127 10.79 -2.60 -5.92
N LYS A 128 11.16 -2.98 -7.16
CA LYS A 128 11.98 -4.17 -7.43
C LYS A 128 13.30 -4.12 -6.66
N GLU A 129 14.01 -3.01 -6.71
CA GLU A 129 15.28 -2.83 -5.99
C GLU A 129 15.11 -2.93 -4.47
N MET A 130 14.08 -2.28 -3.93
CA MET A 130 13.79 -2.28 -2.49
C MET A 130 13.49 -3.68 -1.97
N ILE A 131 12.62 -4.45 -2.64
CA ILE A 131 12.31 -5.82 -2.21
C ILE A 131 13.50 -6.76 -2.41
N THR A 132 14.31 -6.58 -3.45
CA THR A 132 15.53 -7.38 -3.63
C THR A 132 16.52 -7.15 -2.48
N LYS A 133 16.70 -5.91 -2.04
CA LYS A 133 17.63 -5.54 -0.95
C LYS A 133 17.13 -5.88 0.45
N SER A 134 15.82 -5.81 0.68
CA SER A 134 15.23 -6.03 1.99
C SER A 134 14.58 -7.41 2.08
N PRO A 135 15.14 -8.36 2.86
CA PRO A 135 14.48 -9.64 3.11
C PRO A 135 13.22 -9.48 3.98
N LYS A 136 13.04 -8.33 4.65
CA LYS A 136 11.83 -8.03 5.44
C LYS A 136 10.61 -7.87 4.54
N MET A 137 10.75 -7.17 3.41
CA MET A 137 9.64 -6.97 2.47
C MET A 137 9.30 -8.28 1.76
N LYS A 138 8.08 -8.78 1.99
CA LYS A 138 7.60 -10.06 1.46
C LYS A 138 6.71 -9.88 0.26
N SER A 139 5.83 -8.87 0.30
CA SER A 139 4.89 -8.61 -0.79
C SER A 139 4.44 -7.16 -0.84
N GLY A 140 3.76 -6.83 -1.93
CA GLY A 140 3.01 -5.60 -2.02
C GLY A 140 2.09 -5.57 -3.21
N LYS A 141 1.00 -4.81 -3.09
CA LYS A 141 0.03 -4.53 -4.14
C LYS A 141 -0.03 -3.05 -4.40
N ILE A 142 0.23 -2.64 -5.64
CA ILE A 142 0.24 -1.24 -6.02
C ILE A 142 -0.78 -1.03 -7.12
N ASN A 143 -1.84 -0.28 -6.80
CA ASN A 143 -2.90 0.08 -7.73
C ASN A 143 -2.53 1.36 -8.46
N PHE A 144 -2.92 1.46 -9.73
CA PHE A 144 -2.68 2.64 -10.56
C PHE A 144 -3.76 2.84 -11.62
N LYS A 145 -3.99 4.09 -12.06
CA LYS A 145 -4.84 4.34 -13.23
C LYS A 145 -4.08 4.07 -14.53
N THR A 146 -2.80 4.44 -14.59
CA THR A 146 -1.94 4.30 -15.77
C THR A 146 -0.54 3.84 -15.39
N SER A 147 0.10 3.05 -16.26
CA SER A 147 1.49 2.63 -16.12
C SER A 147 2.12 2.34 -17.49
N ASP A 148 3.42 2.61 -17.62
CA ASP A 148 4.23 2.23 -18.78
C ASP A 148 5.19 1.06 -18.49
N ALA A 149 5.15 0.52 -17.26
CA ALA A 149 6.10 -0.46 -16.78
C ALA A 149 5.94 -1.82 -17.46
N GLU A 150 4.72 -2.31 -17.65
CA GLU A 150 4.49 -3.62 -18.30
C GLU A 150 5.06 -3.67 -19.71
N ALA A 151 4.81 -2.62 -20.52
CA ALA A 151 5.33 -2.53 -21.87
C ALA A 151 6.87 -2.43 -21.88
N HIS A 152 7.47 -1.83 -20.86
CA HIS A 152 8.92 -1.83 -20.69
C HIS A 152 9.44 -3.24 -20.39
N PHE A 153 8.83 -3.94 -19.43
CA PHE A 153 9.21 -5.30 -19.03
C PHE A 153 9.16 -6.26 -20.22
N LEU A 154 8.11 -6.18 -21.04
CA LEU A 154 8.02 -6.98 -22.27
C LEU A 154 9.19 -6.74 -23.22
N ARG A 155 9.63 -5.48 -23.40
CA ARG A 155 10.75 -5.13 -24.28
C ARG A 155 12.11 -5.54 -23.71
N THR A 156 12.29 -5.46 -22.39
CA THR A 156 13.60 -5.68 -21.74
C THR A 156 13.82 -7.11 -21.27
N HIS A 157 12.76 -7.82 -20.91
CA HIS A 157 12.81 -9.16 -20.33
C HIS A 157 12.13 -10.22 -21.19
N GLY A 158 11.52 -9.81 -22.30
CA GLY A 158 10.78 -10.71 -23.18
C GLY A 158 9.39 -11.04 -22.64
N PRO A 159 8.70 -12.01 -23.28
CA PRO A 159 7.34 -12.40 -22.94
C PRO A 159 7.21 -12.84 -21.47
N PRO A 160 6.12 -12.46 -20.78
CA PRO A 160 5.82 -12.94 -19.44
C PRO A 160 5.39 -14.41 -19.44
N SER A 161 5.41 -15.01 -18.25
CA SER A 161 4.58 -16.19 -17.97
C SER A 161 3.15 -15.74 -17.67
N GLU A 162 2.18 -16.26 -18.42
CA GLU A 162 0.76 -15.88 -18.26
C GLU A 162 0.00 -16.97 -17.51
N ASP A 163 -0.80 -16.57 -16.53
CA ASP A 163 -1.73 -17.42 -15.81
C ASP A 163 -2.99 -16.64 -15.41
N THR A 164 -3.99 -17.36 -14.91
CA THR A 164 -5.20 -16.78 -14.33
C THR A 164 -5.23 -17.14 -12.86
N ASP A 165 -5.62 -16.19 -12.02
CA ASP A 165 -5.62 -16.44 -10.60
C ASP A 165 -6.90 -17.02 -10.03
N GLN A 166 -6.87 -17.29 -8.73
CA GLN A 166 -8.01 -17.86 -8.00
C GLN A 166 -9.29 -17.02 -8.09
N PHE A 167 -9.19 -15.74 -8.49
CA PHE A 167 -10.33 -14.84 -8.68
C PHE A 167 -10.72 -14.68 -10.14
N GLY A 168 -10.02 -15.36 -11.06
CA GLY A 168 -10.27 -15.26 -12.50
C GLY A 168 -9.57 -14.08 -13.17
N ASP A 169 -8.63 -13.40 -12.49
CA ASP A 169 -7.89 -12.29 -13.07
C ASP A 169 -6.62 -12.78 -13.78
N ASP A 170 -6.45 -12.38 -15.04
CA ASP A 170 -5.26 -12.69 -15.82
C ASP A 170 -4.03 -11.93 -15.29
N ARG A 171 -2.92 -12.65 -15.13
CA ARG A 171 -1.64 -12.11 -14.68
C ARG A 171 -0.56 -12.34 -15.71
N ARG A 172 0.33 -11.36 -15.81
CA ARG A 172 1.58 -11.46 -16.58
C ARG A 172 2.74 -11.39 -15.61
N ASN A 173 3.47 -12.49 -15.48
CA ASN A 173 4.46 -12.71 -14.45
C ASN A 173 5.87 -12.66 -15.02
N TRP A 174 6.74 -11.92 -14.35
CA TRP A 174 8.19 -12.01 -14.51
C TRP A 174 8.80 -12.46 -13.20
N PHE A 175 9.70 -13.44 -13.27
CA PHE A 175 10.41 -14.00 -12.11
C PHE A 175 11.87 -13.60 -12.19
N PHE A 176 12.39 -12.98 -11.12
CA PHE A 176 13.78 -12.56 -11.02
C PHE A 176 14.47 -13.34 -9.92
N ARG A 177 15.64 -13.89 -10.22
CA ARG A 177 16.46 -14.57 -9.23
C ARG A 177 16.82 -13.60 -8.11
N LEU A 178 16.71 -14.08 -6.88
CA LEU A 178 17.15 -13.37 -5.69
C LEU A 178 18.48 -13.96 -5.20
N PRO A 179 19.21 -13.25 -4.32
CA PRO A 179 20.45 -13.78 -3.75
C PRO A 179 20.23 -15.04 -2.90
N ASP A 180 19.01 -15.26 -2.39
CA ASP A 180 18.63 -16.50 -1.74
C ASP A 180 18.25 -17.56 -2.79
N GLU A 181 18.97 -18.68 -2.84
CA GLU A 181 18.77 -19.71 -3.89
C GLU A 181 17.41 -20.42 -3.81
N GLU A 182 16.67 -20.22 -2.71
CA GLU A 182 15.38 -20.88 -2.45
C GLU A 182 14.18 -20.05 -2.91
N SER A 183 14.36 -18.76 -3.23
CA SER A 183 13.27 -17.84 -3.56
C SER A 183 13.54 -17.05 -4.84
N VAL A 184 12.47 -16.59 -5.47
CA VAL A 184 12.52 -15.61 -6.55
C VAL A 184 11.60 -14.44 -6.25
N LEU A 185 11.90 -13.31 -6.86
CA LEU A 185 11.00 -12.16 -6.89
C LEU A 185 10.05 -12.34 -8.06
N GLN A 186 8.77 -12.54 -7.77
CA GLN A 186 7.70 -12.47 -8.74
C GLN A 186 7.20 -11.03 -8.85
N ILE A 187 7.14 -10.50 -10.07
CA ILE A 187 6.41 -9.27 -10.40
C ILE A 187 5.27 -9.63 -11.35
N SER A 188 4.05 -9.47 -10.87
CA SER A 188 2.82 -9.78 -11.59
C SER A 188 2.11 -8.49 -11.99
N PHE A 189 1.95 -8.26 -13.27
CA PHE A 189 1.12 -7.17 -13.77
C PHE A 189 -0.31 -7.64 -13.96
N TYR A 190 -1.26 -6.77 -13.59
CA TYR A 190 -2.68 -6.81 -13.89
C TYR A 190 -3.10 -5.54 -14.65
N LYS A 191 -4.36 -5.45 -15.07
CA LYS A 191 -4.85 -4.31 -15.88
C LYS A 191 -4.67 -2.95 -15.20
N LYS A 192 -4.82 -2.87 -13.87
CA LYS A 192 -4.83 -1.61 -13.09
C LYS A 192 -4.01 -1.66 -11.81
N TRP A 193 -3.15 -2.66 -11.70
CA TRP A 193 -2.29 -2.82 -10.54
C TRP A 193 -1.15 -3.76 -10.90
N PHE A 194 -0.10 -3.73 -10.09
CA PHE A 194 0.91 -4.77 -10.09
C PHE A 194 1.10 -5.28 -8.67
N ARG A 195 1.57 -6.51 -8.57
CA ARG A 195 1.99 -7.14 -7.32
C ARG A 195 3.45 -7.51 -7.43
N PHE A 196 4.15 -7.38 -6.32
CA PHE A 196 5.43 -8.04 -6.14
C PHE A 196 5.33 -8.99 -4.95
N ALA A 197 6.03 -10.12 -5.02
CA ALA A 197 6.11 -11.08 -3.93
C ALA A 197 7.40 -11.90 -4.01
N ARG A 198 7.95 -12.27 -2.85
CA ARG A 198 8.90 -13.39 -2.76
C ARG A 198 8.11 -14.70 -2.81
N VAL A 199 8.48 -15.58 -3.73
CA VAL A 199 7.87 -16.91 -3.89
C VAL A 199 8.94 -17.98 -3.94
N GLU A 200 8.62 -19.17 -3.46
CA GLU A 200 9.58 -20.28 -3.45
C GLU A 200 9.90 -20.72 -4.88
N LEU A 201 11.17 -20.94 -5.18
CA LEU A 201 11.63 -21.30 -6.52
C LEU A 201 10.93 -22.56 -7.06
N LYS A 202 10.61 -23.51 -6.19
CA LYS A 202 9.92 -24.77 -6.54
C LYS A 202 8.47 -24.59 -7.00
N GLU A 203 7.85 -23.44 -6.68
CA GLU A 203 6.47 -23.11 -7.07
C GLU A 203 6.41 -22.36 -8.41
N VAL A 204 7.57 -21.98 -8.97
CA VAL A 204 7.67 -21.23 -10.22
C VAL A 204 7.50 -22.17 -11.41
N THR A 205 6.52 -21.87 -12.24
CA THR A 205 6.24 -22.58 -13.50
C THR A 205 6.75 -21.84 -14.75
N GLY A 206 7.27 -20.61 -14.58
CA GLY A 206 7.75 -19.75 -15.66
C GLY A 206 9.29 -19.65 -15.77
N ILE A 207 9.76 -18.85 -16.73
CA ILE A 207 11.20 -18.57 -16.91
C ILE A 207 11.69 -17.65 -15.78
N VAL A 208 12.81 -18.04 -15.16
CA VAL A 208 13.51 -17.22 -14.17
C VAL A 208 14.59 -16.40 -14.87
N ILE A 209 14.59 -15.09 -14.63
CA ILE A 209 15.54 -14.12 -15.15
C ILE A 209 16.67 -13.96 -14.14
N GLU A 210 17.92 -14.06 -14.63
CA GLU A 210 19.15 -13.79 -13.85
C GLU A 210 19.35 -12.30 -13.53
#